data_AF-A0A1U9MA49-F1
#
_entry.id   AF-A0A1U9MA49-F1
#
_cell.length_a   1.000
_cell.length_b   1.000
_cell.length_c   1.000
_cell.angle_alpha   90.00
_cell.angle_beta   90.00
_cell.angle_gamma   90.00
#
_symmetry.space_group_name_H-M   'P 1'
#
loop_
_entity.id
_entity.type
_entity.pdbx_description
1 polymer ?
#
loop_
_entity_poly.entity_id
_entity_poly.type
_entity_poly.pdbx_seq_one_letter_code
_entity_poly.pdbx_strand_id
1 'polypeptide(L)'
;MFLSSALAQTVETPVEHAGEAAQHAGRVFPPFDFSYYESHIFWLIICFGLFYIFISRVIVPRIGGTIEIRRDRIASDHDKAERMNMERESAIASYERELSEARSRAIAIAQSSADEIRNKVDEERKKSEAELDKKLAESEERIKKIRNNAMGNVNKIAETTAAEIVEELIGKKVSASAATAAVKAVSGLE
;
A
#
# COMPACT_ATOMS: atom_id res chain seq x y z
N MET A 1 -83.41 -43.23 -65.17
CA MET A 1 -84.06 -43.55 -63.88
C MET A 1 -84.94 -42.34 -63.54
N PHE A 2 -86.16 -42.30 -64.09
CA PHE A 2 -87.43 -42.66 -63.43
C PHE A 2 -87.68 -41.74 -62.21
N LEU A 3 -88.31 -40.57 -62.37
CA LEU A 3 -89.77 -40.27 -62.43
C LEU A 3 -90.57 -40.71 -61.18
N SER A 4 -91.03 -39.72 -60.39
CA SER A 4 -92.34 -39.61 -59.69
C SER A 4 -92.25 -38.40 -58.71
N SER A 5 -92.98 -37.28 -58.71
CA SER A 5 -94.31 -36.84 -59.19
C SER A 5 -95.54 -37.50 -58.53
N ALA A 6 -95.97 -36.94 -57.39
CA ALA A 6 -97.36 -36.83 -56.86
C ALA A 6 -97.27 -36.39 -55.39
N LEU A 7 -97.89 -35.35 -54.82
CA LEU A 7 -99.04 -34.49 -55.10
C LEU A 7 -98.65 -33.04 -54.72
N ALA A 8 -98.94 -31.97 -55.47
CA ALA A 8 -100.25 -31.41 -55.76
C ALA A 8 -101.08 -31.12 -54.49
N GLN A 9 -100.86 -29.97 -53.86
CA GLN A 9 -101.96 -29.20 -53.27
C GLN A 9 -101.62 -27.71 -53.36
N THR A 10 -102.20 -27.07 -54.38
CA THR A 10 -102.40 -25.63 -54.45
C THR A 10 -103.28 -25.18 -53.29
N VAL A 11 -102.80 -24.24 -52.48
CA VAL A 11 -103.69 -23.30 -51.79
C VAL A 11 -103.09 -21.92 -52.02
N GLU A 12 -103.68 -21.22 -52.98
CA GLU A 12 -103.54 -19.78 -53.09
C GLU A 12 -104.31 -19.10 -51.96
N THR A 13 -103.79 -17.92 -51.58
CA THR A 13 -104.44 -16.81 -50.88
C THR A 13 -104.63 -16.95 -49.36
N PRO A 14 -104.82 -15.85 -48.61
CA PRO A 14 -104.42 -14.46 -48.81
C PRO A 14 -103.70 -13.89 -47.57
N VAL A 15 -103.07 -12.72 -47.68
CA VAL A 15 -103.03 -11.63 -46.67
C VAL A 15 -103.22 -12.02 -45.17
N GLU A 16 -102.39 -12.89 -44.58
CA GLU A 16 -102.33 -13.09 -43.11
C GLU A 16 -101.05 -12.52 -42.48
N HIS A 17 -100.01 -12.23 -43.26
CA HIS A 17 -98.77 -11.64 -42.75
C HIS A 17 -98.86 -10.13 -42.44
N ALA A 18 -100.02 -9.51 -42.68
CA ALA A 18 -100.28 -8.11 -42.30
C ALA A 18 -100.78 -7.97 -40.85
N GLY A 19 -101.38 -9.02 -40.26
CA GLY A 19 -101.89 -9.00 -38.88
C GLY A 19 -100.80 -9.24 -37.83
N GLU A 20 -99.83 -10.10 -38.12
CA GLU A 20 -98.70 -10.38 -37.21
C GLU A 20 -97.66 -9.24 -37.21
N ALA A 21 -97.46 -8.55 -38.34
CA ALA A 21 -96.59 -7.37 -38.40
C ALA A 21 -97.03 -6.24 -37.44
N ALA A 22 -98.34 -6.11 -37.18
CA ALA A 22 -98.88 -5.15 -36.22
C ALA A 22 -98.60 -5.52 -34.75
N GLN A 23 -98.40 -6.80 -34.44
CA GLN A 23 -98.01 -7.25 -33.08
C GLN A 23 -96.51 -7.10 -32.79
N HIS A 24 -95.72 -6.81 -33.83
CA HIS A 24 -94.28 -6.59 -33.74
C HIS A 24 -93.88 -5.11 -33.88
N ALA A 25 -94.79 -4.22 -34.30
CA ALA A 25 -94.55 -2.78 -34.47
C ALA A 25 -94.28 -2.01 -33.17
N GLY A 26 -94.58 -2.60 -32.00
CA GLY A 26 -94.27 -2.04 -30.68
C GLY A 26 -93.02 -2.62 -30.01
N ARG A 27 -92.35 -3.60 -30.63
CA ARG A 27 -91.14 -4.21 -30.06
C ARG A 27 -89.91 -3.42 -30.52
N VAL A 28 -89.33 -2.66 -29.59
CA VAL A 28 -88.02 -2.01 -29.77
C VAL A 28 -87.01 -3.07 -30.25
N PHE A 29 -86.16 -2.72 -31.22
CA PHE A 29 -85.10 -3.59 -31.71
C PHE A 29 -84.31 -4.12 -30.51
N PRO A 30 -84.28 -5.44 -30.24
CA PRO A 30 -83.85 -5.99 -28.95
C PRO A 30 -82.45 -5.52 -28.47
N PRO A 31 -81.46 -5.27 -29.37
CA PRO A 31 -80.18 -4.67 -29.00
C PRO A 31 -80.21 -3.21 -28.50
N PHE A 32 -81.28 -2.45 -28.77
CA PHE A 32 -81.41 -1.03 -28.42
C PHE A 32 -82.58 -0.75 -27.48
N ASP A 33 -83.00 -1.75 -26.71
CA ASP A 33 -83.98 -1.54 -25.64
C ASP A 33 -83.32 -0.91 -24.40
N PHE A 34 -83.43 0.42 -24.32
CA PHE A 34 -82.85 1.23 -23.24
C PHE A 34 -83.49 0.97 -21.86
N SER A 35 -84.63 0.27 -21.80
CA SER A 35 -85.34 -0.04 -20.55
C SER A 35 -84.49 -0.89 -19.58
N TYR A 36 -83.59 -1.71 -20.11
CA TYR A 36 -82.69 -2.55 -19.30
C TYR A 36 -81.34 -1.87 -19.00
N TYR A 37 -81.00 -0.77 -19.68
CA TYR A 37 -79.71 -0.10 -19.54
C TYR A 37 -79.52 0.48 -18.13
N GLU A 38 -80.58 0.98 -17.52
CA GLU A 38 -80.56 1.52 -16.15
C GLU A 38 -80.15 0.45 -15.13
N SER A 39 -80.70 -0.76 -15.24
CA SER A 39 -80.34 -1.89 -14.37
C SER A 39 -78.90 -2.34 -14.59
N HIS A 40 -78.44 -2.40 -15.84
CA HIS A 40 -77.04 -2.74 -16.15
C HIS A 40 -76.07 -1.70 -15.60
N ILE A 41 -76.36 -0.41 -15.71
CA ILE A 41 -75.53 0.67 -15.17
C ILE A 41 -75.54 0.63 -13.63
N PHE A 42 -76.69 0.39 -13.00
CA PHE A 42 -76.78 0.24 -11.55
C PHE A 42 -75.90 -0.91 -11.04
N TRP A 43 -76.01 -2.10 -11.63
CA TRP A 43 -75.16 -3.24 -11.29
C TRP A 43 -73.69 -3.01 -11.65
N LEU A 44 -73.40 -2.32 -12.75
CA LEU A 44 -72.04 -1.94 -13.11
C LEU A 44 -71.41 -1.05 -12.04
N ILE A 45 -72.13 -0.04 -11.54
CA ILE A 45 -71.65 0.83 -10.47
C ILE A 45 -71.39 0.04 -9.19
N ILE A 46 -72.29 -0.89 -8.82
CA ILE A 46 -72.11 -1.73 -7.62
C ILE A 46 -70.90 -2.64 -7.77
N CYS A 47 -70.81 -3.40 -8.87
CA CYS A 47 -69.72 -4.33 -9.11
C CYS A 47 -68.38 -3.60 -9.27
N PHE A 48 -68.36 -2.51 -10.02
CA PHE A 48 -67.16 -1.69 -10.20
C PHE A 48 -66.73 -1.02 -8.91
N GLY A 49 -67.67 -0.49 -8.11
CA GLY A 49 -67.37 0.09 -6.81
C GLY A 49 -66.79 -0.92 -5.83
N LEU A 50 -67.39 -2.11 -5.75
CA LEU A 50 -66.91 -3.20 -4.90
C LEU A 50 -65.51 -3.68 -5.35
N PHE A 51 -65.30 -3.82 -6.65
CA PHE A 51 -64.00 -4.17 -7.23
C PHE A 51 -62.94 -3.09 -7.01
N TYR A 52 -63.32 -1.81 -7.13
CA TYR A 52 -62.44 -0.68 -6.87
C TYR A 52 -61.97 -0.66 -5.41
N ILE A 53 -62.89 -0.86 -4.47
CA ILE A 53 -62.56 -0.97 -3.04
C ILE A 53 -61.61 -2.15 -2.81
N PHE A 54 -61.85 -3.30 -3.43
CA PHE A 54 -60.97 -4.46 -3.34
C PHE A 54 -59.55 -4.15 -3.85
N ILE A 55 -59.41 -3.55 -5.04
CA ILE A 55 -58.10 -3.15 -5.58
C ILE A 55 -57.39 -2.16 -4.66
N SER A 56 -58.09 -1.09 -4.28
CA SER A 56 -57.54 0.00 -3.47
C SER A 56 -57.09 -0.49 -2.09
N ARG A 57 -57.89 -1.36 -1.46
CA ARG A 57 -57.64 -1.83 -0.09
C ARG A 57 -56.68 -3.01 -0.02
N VAL A 58 -56.59 -3.86 -1.04
CA VAL A 58 -55.81 -5.12 -1.00
C VAL A 58 -54.63 -5.10 -1.96
N ILE A 59 -54.84 -4.77 -3.23
CA ILE A 59 -53.82 -4.93 -4.28
C ILE A 59 -52.79 -3.80 -4.23
N VAL A 60 -53.23 -2.54 -4.14
CA VAL A 60 -52.34 -1.37 -4.05
C VAL A 60 -51.37 -1.45 -2.85
N PRO A 61 -51.82 -1.72 -1.61
CA PRO A 61 -50.88 -1.82 -0.48
C PRO A 61 -49.91 -3.00 -0.58
N ARG A 62 -50.31 -4.13 -1.20
CA ARG A 62 -49.40 -5.27 -1.44
C ARG A 62 -48.24 -4.88 -2.38
N ILE A 63 -48.54 -4.15 -3.44
CA ILE A 63 -47.54 -3.68 -4.40
C ILE A 63 -46.67 -2.57 -3.78
N GLY A 64 -47.30 -1.61 -3.07
CA GLY A 64 -46.60 -0.56 -2.35
C GLY A 64 -45.60 -1.10 -1.32
N GLY A 65 -45.99 -2.10 -0.54
CA GLY A 65 -45.09 -2.75 0.42
C GLY A 65 -43.86 -3.41 -0.22
N THR A 66 -44.01 -4.01 -1.40
CA THR A 66 -42.86 -4.62 -2.11
C THR A 66 -41.89 -3.56 -2.63
N ILE A 67 -42.41 -2.42 -3.10
CA ILE A 67 -41.58 -1.30 -3.56
C ILE A 67 -40.82 -0.70 -2.38
N GLU A 68 -41.47 -0.53 -1.23
CA GLU A 68 -40.84 0.01 -0.03
C GLU A 68 -39.72 -0.90 0.48
N ILE A 69 -39.96 -2.21 0.58
CA ILE A 69 -38.93 -3.18 0.98
C ILE A 69 -37.69 -3.09 0.08
N ARG A 70 -37.88 -2.95 -1.24
CA ARG A 70 -36.76 -2.80 -2.17
C ARG A 70 -36.03 -1.48 -1.98
N ARG A 71 -36.77 -0.39 -1.77
CA ARG A 71 -36.19 0.93 -1.50
C ARG A 71 -35.37 0.93 -0.22
N ASP A 72 -35.93 0.41 0.87
CA ASP A 72 -35.25 0.27 2.15
C ASP A 72 -34.00 -0.60 2.02
N ARG A 73 -34.10 -1.69 1.26
CA ARG A 73 -32.96 -2.57 1.02
C ARG A 73 -31.84 -1.86 0.26
N ILE A 74 -32.17 -1.14 -0.81
CA ILE A 74 -31.20 -0.37 -1.59
C ILE A 74 -30.56 0.72 -0.74
N ALA A 75 -31.35 1.47 0.03
CA ALA A 75 -30.84 2.49 0.95
C ALA A 75 -29.91 1.89 2.00
N SER A 76 -30.30 0.77 2.62
CA SER A 76 -29.47 0.07 3.60
C SER A 76 -28.18 -0.48 2.99
N ASP A 77 -28.23 -1.01 1.76
CA ASP A 77 -27.04 -1.54 1.08
C ASP A 77 -26.12 -0.39 0.65
N HIS A 78 -26.66 0.77 0.25
CA HIS A 78 -25.89 1.99 -0.03
C HIS A 78 -25.21 2.53 1.22
N ASP A 79 -25.93 2.68 2.33
CA ASP A 79 -25.35 3.13 3.61
C ASP A 79 -24.26 2.19 4.11
N LYS A 80 -24.43 0.88 3.91
CA LYS A 80 -23.41 -0.10 4.25
C LYS A 80 -22.18 0.03 3.36
N ALA A 81 -22.35 0.25 2.06
CA ALA A 81 -21.25 0.48 1.13
C ALA A 81 -20.48 1.77 1.48
N GLU A 82 -21.18 2.86 1.78
CA GLU A 82 -20.57 4.12 2.22
C GLU A 82 -19.78 3.95 3.52
N ARG A 83 -20.35 3.30 4.54
CA ARG A 83 -19.61 3.00 5.77
C ARG A 83 -18.36 2.16 5.52
N MET A 84 -18.47 1.12 4.69
CA MET A 84 -17.32 0.28 4.32
C MET A 84 -16.26 1.07 3.54
N ASN A 85 -16.66 2.01 2.68
CA ASN A 85 -15.74 2.89 1.97
C ASN A 85 -15.03 3.85 2.93
N MET A 86 -15.75 4.47 3.86
CA MET A 86 -15.18 5.34 4.88
C MET A 86 -14.18 4.60 5.79
N GLU A 87 -14.53 3.39 6.24
CA GLU A 87 -13.63 2.53 7.02
C GLU A 87 -12.37 2.17 6.23
N ARG A 88 -12.51 1.79 4.95
CA ARG A 88 -11.38 1.50 4.06
C ARG A 88 -10.47 2.71 3.89
N GLU A 89 -11.03 3.87 3.60
CA GLU A 89 -10.26 5.11 3.41
C GLU A 89 -9.51 5.47 4.69
N SER A 90 -10.15 5.35 5.87
CA SER A 90 -9.49 5.58 7.15
C SER A 90 -8.33 4.61 7.40
N ALA A 91 -8.51 3.34 7.04
CA ALA A 91 -7.50 2.30 7.21
C ALA A 91 -6.32 2.48 6.23
N ILE A 92 -6.60 2.92 5.00
CA ILE A 92 -5.57 3.28 4.02
C ILE A 92 -4.77 4.48 4.53
N ALA A 93 -5.44 5.54 4.99
CA ALA A 93 -4.78 6.72 5.53
C ALA A 93 -3.91 6.41 6.76
N SER A 94 -4.37 5.56 7.69
CA SER A 94 -3.56 5.13 8.82
C SER A 94 -2.37 4.28 8.38
N TYR A 95 -2.57 3.35 7.45
CA TYR A 95 -1.50 2.50 6.93
C TYR A 95 -0.42 3.31 6.21
N GLU A 96 -0.82 4.24 5.34
CA GLU A 96 0.12 5.12 4.63
C GLU A 96 0.89 6.03 5.60
N ARG A 97 0.22 6.55 6.63
CA ARG A 97 0.87 7.32 7.70
C ARG A 97 1.92 6.49 8.42
N GLU A 98 1.56 5.29 8.88
CA GLU A 98 2.47 4.38 9.58
C GLU A 98 3.66 3.99 8.71
N LEU A 99 3.42 3.72 7.42
CA LEU A 99 4.47 3.39 6.46
C LEU A 99 5.42 4.57 6.23
N SER A 100 4.90 5.78 6.08
CA SER A 100 5.69 7.01 5.94
C SER A 100 6.53 7.26 7.20
N GLU A 101 5.93 7.13 8.38
CA GLU A 101 6.60 7.31 9.67
C GLU A 101 7.69 6.26 9.90
N ALA A 102 7.41 4.99 9.56
CA ALA A 102 8.41 3.92 9.62
C ALA A 102 9.59 4.16 8.67
N ARG A 103 9.34 4.61 7.43
CA ARG A 103 10.39 4.98 6.48
C ARG A 103 11.22 6.16 6.99
N SER A 104 10.57 7.20 7.51
CA SER A 104 11.26 8.35 8.10
C SER A 104 12.13 7.96 9.29
N ARG A 105 11.62 7.09 10.18
CA ARG A 105 12.40 6.56 11.31
C ARG A 105 13.59 5.72 10.85
N ALA A 106 13.41 4.86 9.85
CA ALA A 106 14.50 4.05 9.31
C ALA A 106 15.62 4.93 8.73
N ILE A 107 15.27 5.98 7.97
CA ILE A 107 16.24 6.94 7.44
C ILE A 107 16.96 7.68 8.58
N ALA A 108 16.21 8.14 9.59
CA ALA A 108 16.79 8.83 10.74
C ALA A 108 17.77 7.94 11.53
N ILE A 109 17.42 6.67 11.76
CA ILE A 109 18.29 5.69 12.44
C ILE A 109 19.54 5.42 11.60
N ALA A 110 19.41 5.28 10.28
CA ALA A 110 20.55 5.05 9.39
C ALA A 110 21.51 6.25 9.41
N GLN A 111 20.98 7.47 9.40
CA GLN A 111 21.78 8.70 9.50
C GLN A 111 22.47 8.82 10.86
N SER A 112 21.74 8.65 11.97
CA SER A 112 22.33 8.74 13.31
C SER A 112 23.40 7.68 13.53
N SER A 113 23.16 6.45 13.05
CA SER A 113 24.14 5.35 13.12
C SER A 113 25.38 5.65 12.28
N ALA A 114 25.22 6.21 11.08
CA ALA A 114 26.36 6.59 10.25
C ALA A 114 27.20 7.70 10.92
N ASP A 115 26.56 8.67 11.56
CA ASP A 115 27.25 9.75 12.26
C ASP A 115 27.94 9.26 13.54
N GLU A 116 27.31 8.38 14.31
CA GLU A 116 27.94 7.72 15.45
C GLU A 116 29.16 6.88 15.04
N ILE A 117 29.06 6.14 13.92
CA ILE A 117 30.19 5.35 13.39
C ILE A 117 31.32 6.28 12.96
N ARG A 118 31.04 7.38 12.26
CA ARG A 118 32.06 8.36 11.86
C ARG A 118 32.78 8.92 13.09
N ASN A 119 32.04 9.33 14.11
CA ASN A 119 32.61 9.85 15.34
C ASN A 119 33.51 8.82 16.05
N LYS A 120 33.06 7.56 16.15
CA LYS A 120 33.87 6.48 16.73
C LYS A 120 35.12 6.19 15.92
N VAL A 121 35.03 6.19 14.58
CA VAL A 121 36.19 6.01 13.69
C VAL A 121 37.19 7.14 13.88
N ASP A 122 36.74 8.39 13.96
CA ASP A 122 37.61 9.54 14.17
C ASP A 122 38.27 9.51 15.56
N GLU A 123 37.56 9.07 16.59
CA GLU A 123 38.10 8.89 17.94
C GLU A 123 39.17 7.79 17.99
N GLU A 124 38.87 6.60 17.46
CA GLU A 124 39.83 5.48 17.40
C GLU A 124 41.04 5.83 16.52
N ARG A 125 40.82 6.58 15.43
CA ARG A 125 41.91 7.08 14.59
C ARG A 125 42.83 8.02 15.36
N LYS A 126 42.29 9.02 16.07
CA LYS A 126 43.09 9.94 16.89
C LYS A 126 43.86 9.20 17.99
N LYS A 127 43.22 8.22 18.62
CA LYS A 127 43.87 7.37 19.63
C LYS A 127 45.02 6.57 19.02
N SER A 128 44.80 5.95 17.86
CA SER A 128 45.82 5.19 17.13
C SER A 128 46.98 6.09 16.70
N GLU A 129 46.70 7.29 16.19
CA GLU A 129 47.70 8.29 15.83
C GLU A 129 48.55 8.69 17.06
N ALA A 130 47.91 8.95 18.21
CA ALA A 130 48.63 9.27 19.45
C ALA A 130 49.51 8.12 19.96
N GLU A 131 49.03 6.86 19.87
CA GLU A 131 49.83 5.68 20.22
C GLU A 131 51.03 5.49 19.28
N LEU A 132 50.84 5.73 17.98
CA LEU A 132 51.90 5.68 16.98
C LEU A 132 52.96 6.76 17.22
N ASP A 133 52.55 8.00 17.50
CA ASP A 133 53.46 9.11 17.81
C ASP A 133 54.30 8.82 19.05
N LYS A 134 53.67 8.26 20.10
CA LYS A 134 54.39 7.84 21.31
C LYS A 134 55.42 6.76 21.00
N LYS A 135 55.03 5.74 20.22
CA LYS A 135 55.93 4.63 19.84
C LYS A 135 57.07 5.10 18.94
N LEU A 136 56.82 6.10 18.09
CA LEU A 136 57.83 6.74 17.27
C LEU A 136 58.85 7.47 18.15
N ALA A 137 58.39 8.31 19.08
CA ALA A 137 59.26 9.03 20.03
C ALA A 137 60.10 8.07 20.88
N GLU A 138 59.50 7.00 21.43
CA GLU A 138 60.23 5.96 22.18
C GLU A 138 61.29 5.25 21.31
N SER A 139 60.97 5.01 20.03
CA SER A 139 61.92 4.39 19.10
C SER A 139 63.04 5.33 18.70
N GLU A 140 62.77 6.61 18.49
CA GLU A 140 63.79 7.63 18.26
C GLU A 140 64.74 7.76 19.45
N GLU A 141 64.23 7.74 20.68
CA GLU A 141 65.06 7.77 21.89
C GLU A 141 65.94 6.50 21.99
N ARG A 142 65.36 5.32 21.71
CA ARG A 142 66.11 4.05 21.67
C ARG A 142 67.21 4.09 20.61
N ILE A 143 66.92 4.60 19.42
CA ILE A 143 67.91 4.75 18.34
C ILE A 143 69.02 5.72 18.76
N LYS A 144 68.68 6.86 19.39
CA LYS A 144 69.68 7.81 19.92
C LYS A 144 70.59 7.15 20.96
N LYS A 145 70.03 6.38 21.90
CA LYS A 145 70.82 5.62 22.90
C LYS A 145 71.76 4.61 22.25
N ILE A 146 71.28 3.83 21.29
CA ILE A 146 72.10 2.86 20.55
C ILE A 146 73.21 3.56 19.77
N ARG A 147 72.90 4.68 19.09
CA ARG A 147 73.88 5.49 18.36
C ARG A 147 74.97 6.01 19.31
N ASN A 148 74.61 6.57 20.45
CA ASN A 148 75.56 7.10 21.42
C ASN A 148 76.46 5.99 22.00
N ASN A 149 75.88 4.83 22.33
CA ASN A 149 76.64 3.66 22.78
C ASN A 149 77.58 3.13 21.70
N ALA A 150 77.12 3.06 20.44
CA ALA A 150 77.94 2.63 19.31
C ALA A 150 79.11 3.59 19.07
N MET A 151 78.88 4.91 19.09
CA MET A 151 79.94 5.92 18.98
C MET A 151 80.97 5.81 20.10
N GLY A 152 80.52 5.57 21.35
CA GLY A 152 81.42 5.32 22.47
C GLY A 152 82.27 4.05 22.30
N ASN A 153 81.69 2.98 21.75
CA ASN A 153 82.42 1.75 21.44
C ASN A 153 83.41 1.94 20.29
N VAL A 154 83.07 2.71 19.25
CA VAL A 154 83.97 3.04 18.14
C VAL A 154 85.22 3.76 18.65
N ASN A 155 85.08 4.72 19.57
CA ASN A 155 86.23 5.41 20.16
C ASN A 155 87.15 4.44 20.91
N LYS A 156 86.60 3.51 21.70
CA LYS A 156 87.39 2.47 22.39
C LYS A 156 88.11 1.54 21.44
N ILE A 157 87.43 1.11 20.36
CA ILE A 157 88.03 0.28 19.32
C ILE A 157 89.15 1.06 18.63
N ALA A 158 88.92 2.32 18.27
CA ALA A 158 89.92 3.18 17.65
C ALA A 158 91.15 3.40 18.54
N GLU A 159 90.98 3.64 19.85
CA GLU A 159 92.08 3.74 20.82
C GLU A 159 92.89 2.44 20.91
N THR A 160 92.20 1.30 20.92
CA THR A 160 92.84 -0.03 21.04
C THR A 160 93.61 -0.38 19.76
N THR A 161 92.96 -0.23 18.60
CA THR A 161 93.56 -0.50 17.29
C THR A 161 94.70 0.48 16.98
N ALA A 162 94.58 1.76 17.33
CA ALA A 162 95.69 2.72 17.16
C ALA A 162 96.90 2.34 18.02
N ALA A 163 96.68 1.89 19.27
CA ALA A 163 97.76 1.40 20.13
C ALA A 163 98.45 0.16 19.55
N GLU A 164 97.67 -0.81 19.05
CA GLU A 164 98.18 -2.03 18.39
C GLU A 164 99.01 -1.70 17.14
N ILE A 165 98.50 -0.83 16.25
CA ILE A 165 99.21 -0.41 15.03
C ILE A 165 100.55 0.28 15.35
N VAL A 166 100.60 1.12 16.40
CA VAL A 166 101.83 1.81 16.81
C VAL A 166 102.84 0.85 17.46
N GLU A 167 102.37 -0.15 18.22
CA GLU A 167 103.23 -1.21 18.78
C GLU A 167 103.88 -2.03 17.65
N GLU A 168 103.12 -2.38 16.60
CA GLU A 168 103.63 -3.12 15.44
C GLU A 168 104.62 -2.29 14.59
N LEU A 169 104.38 -0.99 14.40
CA LEU A 169 105.24 -0.12 13.58
C LEU A 169 106.55 0.31 14.26
N ILE A 170 106.54 0.57 15.57
CA ILE A 170 107.67 1.19 16.29
C ILE A 170 108.38 0.18 17.22
N GLY A 171 107.78 -0.99 17.47
CA GLY A 171 108.36 -2.07 18.29
C GLY A 171 108.52 -1.71 19.77
N LYS A 172 107.88 -0.62 20.24
CA LYS A 172 107.88 -0.17 21.63
C LYS A 172 106.44 -0.02 22.11
N LYS A 173 106.15 -0.54 23.31
CA LYS A 173 104.85 -0.37 23.96
C LYS A 173 104.58 1.10 24.27
N VAL A 174 103.53 1.65 23.67
CA VAL A 174 102.98 2.95 24.03
C VAL A 174 102.03 2.76 25.20
N SER A 175 102.13 3.61 26.24
CA SER A 175 101.21 3.54 27.37
C SER A 175 99.78 3.88 26.91
N ALA A 176 98.78 3.13 27.38
CA ALA A 176 97.37 3.34 27.03
C ALA A 176 96.91 4.80 27.19
N SER A 177 97.41 5.50 28.23
CA SER A 177 97.16 6.93 28.48
C SER A 177 97.57 7.84 27.30
N ALA A 178 98.71 7.57 26.66
CA ALA A 178 99.19 8.38 25.55
C ALA A 178 98.41 8.14 24.24
N ALA A 179 97.98 6.89 24.00
CA ALA A 179 97.14 6.53 22.86
C ALA A 179 95.74 7.17 22.97
N THR A 180 95.11 7.09 24.16
CA THR A 180 93.83 7.75 24.44
C THR A 180 93.91 9.27 24.28
N ALA A 181 95.00 9.91 24.72
CA ALA A 181 95.19 11.36 24.56
C ALA A 181 95.32 11.78 23.09
N ALA A 182 96.07 11.02 22.28
CA ALA A 182 96.25 11.31 20.86
C ALA A 182 94.96 11.12 20.04
N VAL A 183 94.18 10.06 20.33
CA VAL A 183 92.89 9.82 19.67
C VAL A 183 91.85 10.88 20.05
N LYS A 184 91.83 11.33 21.31
CA LYS A 184 90.99 12.47 21.73
C LYS A 184 91.36 13.77 21.02
N ALA A 185 92.64 14.06 20.85
CA ALA A 185 93.10 15.29 20.19
C ALA A 185 92.68 15.36 18.71
N VAL A 186 92.57 14.21 18.02
CA VAL A 186 92.17 14.15 16.60
C VAL A 186 90.65 14.04 16.41
N SER A 187 89.91 13.43 17.35
CA SER A 187 88.46 13.23 17.25
C SER A 187 87.61 14.47 17.52
N GLY A 188 88.23 15.63 17.83
CA GLY A 188 87.54 16.92 17.94
C GLY A 188 86.57 17.04 19.13
N LEU A 189 86.72 16.21 20.15
CA LEU A 189 85.95 16.28 21.41
C LEU A 189 86.65 17.23 22.39
N GLU A 190 86.47 18.55 22.20
CA GLU A 190 86.54 19.55 23.28
C GLU A 190 85.13 19.84 23.81
#